data_AF-A0A2R6LS40-F1
#
_entry.id   AF-A0A2R6LS40-F1
#
_cell.length_a   1.000
_cell.length_b   1.000
_cell.length_c   1.000
_cell.angle_alpha   90.00
_cell.angle_beta   90.00
_cell.angle_gamma   90.00
#
_symmetry.space_group_name_H-M   'P 1'
#
loop_
_entity.id
_entity.type
_entity.pdbx_description
1 polymer ?
#
loop_
_entity_poly.entity_id
_entity_poly.type
_entity_poly.pdbx_seq_one_letter_code
_entity_poly.pdbx_strand_id
1 'polypeptide(L)'
;MKHVTIPDDRIGVLIGEGGETMREIESRAEVRLDIDSETGSVKVESVGDPVLGLKGPDVVKAIGRGFAPENAIRLLDDEMQLFDVVDIEAATRNKSDLRRQKGRLIGEDGRTRELMAELSGADVVVYGTTLSIIGKPEQVDAVRSAAEMILDGAPHGAVYSFLERRHNEMKSNSIEYHQFTG
;
A
#
# COMPACT_ATOMS: atom_id res chain seq x y z
N MET A 1 -1.79 21.70 4.17
CA MET A 1 -3.18 21.24 3.91
C MET A 1 -3.21 20.42 2.63
N LYS A 2 -3.76 19.20 2.70
CA LYS A 2 -3.93 18.28 1.57
C LYS A 2 -5.37 17.75 1.58
N HIS A 3 -5.90 17.42 0.42
CA HIS A 3 -7.21 16.79 0.27
C HIS A 3 -7.02 15.41 -0.34
N VAL A 4 -7.71 14.42 0.22
CA VAL A 4 -7.73 13.03 -0.24
C VAL A 4 -9.18 12.62 -0.38
N THR A 5 -9.54 12.00 -1.50
CA THR A 5 -10.87 11.39 -1.66
C THR A 5 -10.76 9.88 -1.48
N ILE A 6 -11.63 9.32 -0.66
CA ILE A 6 -11.74 7.88 -0.43
C ILE A 6 -13.11 7.35 -0.87
N PRO A 7 -13.23 6.06 -1.22
CA PRO A 7 -14.52 5.44 -1.55
C PRO A 7 -15.48 5.42 -0.36
N ASP A 8 -16.78 5.49 -0.63
CA ASP A 8 -17.84 5.53 0.39
C ASP A 8 -17.79 4.35 1.36
N ASP A 9 -17.52 3.14 0.87
CA ASP A 9 -17.39 1.92 1.68
C ASP A 9 -16.16 1.91 2.59
N ARG A 10 -15.24 2.87 2.41
CA ARG A 10 -14.03 3.04 3.21
C ARG A 10 -14.13 4.16 4.24
N ILE A 11 -15.14 5.03 4.15
CA ILE A 11 -15.36 6.13 5.11
C ILE A 11 -15.53 5.58 6.53
N GLY A 12 -16.38 4.55 6.69
CA GLY A 12 -16.59 3.92 8.00
C GLY A 12 -15.31 3.31 8.59
N VAL A 13 -14.44 2.75 7.75
CA VAL A 13 -13.15 2.17 8.17
C VAL A 13 -12.16 3.26 8.58
N LEU A 14 -12.16 4.40 7.88
CA LEU A 14 -11.33 5.54 8.25
C LEU A 14 -11.77 6.17 9.58
N ILE A 15 -13.08 6.23 9.83
CA ILE A 15 -13.63 6.78 11.08
C ILE A 15 -13.39 5.80 12.24
N GLY A 16 -13.71 4.52 12.07
CA GLY A 16 -13.66 3.50 13.11
C GLY A 16 -14.83 3.57 14.09
N GLU A 17 -14.96 2.58 14.98
CA GLU A 17 -16.05 2.56 15.96
C GLU A 17 -15.93 3.76 16.92
N GLY A 18 -16.97 4.60 16.98
CA GLY A 18 -16.94 5.83 17.78
C GLY A 18 -15.79 6.79 17.40
N GLY A 19 -15.27 6.73 16.17
CA GLY A 19 -14.17 7.59 15.73
C GLY A 19 -12.79 7.17 16.24
N GLU A 20 -12.61 5.92 16.68
CA GLU A 20 -11.34 5.43 17.25
C GLU A 20 -10.17 5.51 16.24
N THR A 21 -10.39 5.05 15.01
CA THR A 21 -9.36 5.00 13.97
C THR A 21 -8.93 6.41 13.58
N MET A 22 -9.90 7.30 13.35
CA MET A 22 -9.62 8.70 13.05
C MET A 22 -8.75 9.34 14.14
N ARG A 23 -9.13 9.16 15.41
CA ARG A 23 -8.39 9.72 16.56
C ARG A 23 -6.98 9.15 16.68
N GLU A 24 -6.79 7.86 16.39
CA GLU A 24 -5.48 7.24 16.38
C GLU A 24 -4.59 7.84 15.29
N ILE A 25 -5.11 8.01 14.07
CA ILE A 25 -4.39 8.62 12.95
C ILE A 25 -4.03 10.08 13.27
N GLU A 26 -4.98 10.86 13.78
CA GLU A 26 -4.75 12.25 14.20
C GLU A 26 -3.62 12.35 15.24
N SER A 27 -3.67 11.49 16.26
CA SER A 27 -2.65 11.46 17.32
C SER A 27 -1.28 11.01 16.82
N ARG A 28 -1.23 9.96 15.98
CA ARG A 28 0.03 9.35 15.54
C ARG A 28 0.71 10.10 14.41
N ALA A 29 -0.05 10.73 13.52
CA ALA A 29 0.49 11.51 12.41
C ALA A 29 0.59 13.01 12.74
N GLU A 30 0.14 13.44 13.92
CA GLU A 30 0.05 14.85 14.33
C GLU A 30 -0.71 15.70 13.31
N VAL A 31 -1.84 15.18 12.87
CA VAL A 31 -2.75 15.82 11.91
C VAL A 31 -4.14 15.97 12.51
N ARG A 32 -4.95 16.82 11.88
CA ARG A 32 -6.39 16.87 12.04
C ARG A 32 -7.05 16.40 10.75
N LEU A 33 -8.06 15.55 10.90
CA LEU A 33 -8.87 15.03 9.82
C LEU A 33 -10.25 15.70 9.85
N ASP A 34 -10.66 16.23 8.70
CA ASP A 34 -12.01 16.72 8.48
C ASP A 34 -12.62 15.90 7.34
N ILE A 35 -13.55 15.01 7.71
CA ILE A 35 -14.09 13.96 6.86
C ILE A 35 -15.53 14.32 6.47
N ASP A 36 -15.72 14.62 5.19
CA ASP A 36 -17.04 14.73 4.59
C ASP A 36 -17.56 13.33 4.26
N SER A 37 -18.53 12.87 5.05
CA SER A 37 -19.12 11.53 4.93
C SER A 37 -20.07 11.39 3.73
N GLU A 38 -20.48 12.49 3.09
CA GLU A 38 -21.33 12.45 1.89
C GLU A 38 -20.49 12.34 0.61
N THR A 39 -19.31 12.94 0.59
CA THR A 39 -18.46 13.00 -0.61
C THR A 39 -17.21 12.12 -0.53
N GLY A 40 -16.89 11.58 0.65
CA GLY A 40 -15.63 10.87 0.89
C GLY A 40 -14.41 11.78 0.84
N SER A 41 -14.59 13.10 0.85
CA SER A 41 -13.50 14.07 0.89
C SER A 41 -12.93 14.16 2.30
N VAL A 42 -11.61 14.02 2.40
CA VAL A 42 -10.87 14.11 3.65
C VAL A 42 -9.85 15.22 3.53
N LYS A 43 -10.03 16.26 4.32
CA LYS A 43 -9.03 17.32 4.49
C LYS A 43 -8.07 16.91 5.61
N VAL A 44 -6.78 16.93 5.29
CA VAL A 44 -5.68 16.60 6.20
C VAL A 44 -4.85 17.85 6.48
N GLU A 45 -4.80 18.24 7.75
CA GLU A 45 -4.11 19.44 8.22
C GLU A 45 -3.10 19.07 9.30
N SER A 46 -1.81 19.30 9.05
CA SER A 46 -0.77 19.07 10.07
C SER A 46 -0.94 20.07 11.21
N VAL A 47 -0.95 19.57 12.45
CA VAL A 47 -1.12 20.37 13.68
C VAL A 47 0.08 20.28 14.62
N GLY A 48 1.02 19.39 14.35
CA GLY A 48 2.28 19.26 15.09
C GLY A 48 3.48 19.16 14.14
N ASP A 49 4.27 18.10 14.25
CA ASP A 49 5.46 17.86 13.42
C ASP A 49 5.09 17.85 11.93
N PRO A 50 5.61 18.81 11.14
CA PRO A 50 5.29 18.89 9.73
C PRO A 50 5.79 17.70 8.91
N VAL A 51 6.92 17.08 9.29
CA VAL A 51 7.52 15.94 8.59
C VAL A 51 6.68 14.69 8.81
N LEU A 52 6.28 14.43 10.06
CA LEU A 52 5.38 13.32 10.37
C LEU A 52 4.01 13.53 9.71
N GLY A 53 3.52 14.76 9.73
CA GLY A 53 2.27 15.16 9.08
C GLY A 53 2.26 15.01 7.55
N LEU A 54 3.42 14.91 6.88
CA LEU A 54 3.49 14.63 5.45
C LEU A 54 2.96 13.23 5.10
N LYS A 55 3.03 12.27 6.04
CA LYS A 55 2.56 10.90 5.84
C LYS A 55 1.06 10.73 6.12
N GLY A 56 0.44 11.65 6.84
CA GLY A 56 -1.01 11.61 7.15
C GLY A 56 -1.90 11.39 5.92
N PRO A 57 -1.73 12.14 4.81
CA PRO A 57 -2.46 11.91 3.57
C PRO A 57 -2.28 10.51 2.99
N ASP A 58 -1.08 9.92 3.11
CA ASP A 58 -0.81 8.57 2.61
C ASP A 58 -1.48 7.50 3.48
N VAL A 59 -1.55 7.69 4.80
CA VAL A 59 -2.32 6.81 5.70
C VAL A 59 -3.80 6.81 5.30
N VAL A 60 -4.40 8.00 5.13
CA VAL A 60 -5.81 8.13 4.69
C VAL A 60 -6.02 7.47 3.33
N LYS A 61 -5.12 7.72 2.38
CA LYS A 61 -5.20 7.14 1.04
C LYS A 61 -5.03 5.62 1.08
N ALA A 62 -4.14 5.07 1.90
CA ALA A 62 -3.97 3.64 2.06
C ALA A 62 -5.24 2.97 2.58
N ILE A 63 -5.90 3.53 3.60
CA ILE A 63 -7.20 3.03 4.09
C ILE A 63 -8.25 3.08 2.98
N GLY A 64 -8.30 4.18 2.22
CA GLY A 64 -9.16 4.32 1.05
C GLY A 64 -8.85 3.33 -0.08
N ARG A 65 -7.64 2.78 -0.13
CA ARG A 65 -7.22 1.72 -1.05
C ARG A 65 -7.27 0.32 -0.44
N GLY A 66 -8.04 0.16 0.64
CA GLY A 66 -8.40 -1.15 1.18
C GLY A 66 -7.47 -1.68 2.26
N PHE A 67 -6.41 -0.95 2.65
CA PHE A 67 -5.61 -1.35 3.81
C PHE A 67 -6.43 -1.33 5.10
N ALA A 68 -6.18 -2.30 5.97
CA ALA A 68 -6.65 -2.22 7.35
C ALA A 68 -5.96 -1.05 8.06
N PRO A 69 -6.63 -0.38 9.02
CA PRO A 69 -6.05 0.75 9.74
C PRO A 69 -4.67 0.46 10.34
N GLU A 70 -4.49 -0.72 10.95
CA GLU A 70 -3.22 -1.05 11.60
C GLU A 70 -2.07 -1.06 10.59
N ASN A 71 -2.29 -1.63 9.40
CA ASN A 71 -1.28 -1.68 8.34
C ASN A 71 -1.01 -0.29 7.73
N ALA A 72 -2.04 0.55 7.57
CA ALA A 72 -1.87 1.90 7.06
C ALA A 72 -1.05 2.78 8.03
N ILE A 73 -1.30 2.65 9.34
CA ILE A 73 -0.61 3.40 10.39
C ILE A 73 0.88 3.04 10.47
N ARG A 74 1.31 1.85 10.02
CA ARG A 74 2.73 1.45 9.96
C ARG A 74 3.60 2.38 9.10
N LEU A 75 3.01 3.15 8.20
CA LEU A 75 3.72 4.21 7.48
C LEU A 75 4.41 5.22 8.42
N LEU A 76 3.87 5.38 9.63
CA LEU A 76 4.35 6.31 10.64
C LEU A 76 5.44 5.70 11.55
N ASP A 77 5.72 4.41 11.45
CA ASP A 77 6.67 3.72 12.36
C ASP A 77 8.13 3.90 11.96
N ASP A 78 8.41 4.13 10.67
CA ASP A 78 9.76 4.26 10.12
C ASP A 78 9.70 5.27 8.96
N GLU A 79 10.67 6.20 8.92
CA GLU A 79 10.73 7.26 7.92
C GLU A 79 10.83 6.72 6.48
N MET A 80 11.48 5.57 6.30
CA MET A 80 11.65 4.90 5.01
C MET A 80 10.44 4.08 4.58
N GLN A 81 9.40 3.95 5.40
CA GLN A 81 8.15 3.34 4.96
C GLN A 81 7.49 4.21 3.91
N LEU A 82 7.22 3.60 2.76
CA LEU A 82 6.59 4.22 1.60
C LEU A 82 5.23 3.59 1.37
N PHE A 83 4.30 4.43 0.91
CA PHE A 83 3.04 3.98 0.33
C PHE A 83 3.09 4.18 -1.17
N ASP A 84 2.71 3.16 -1.93
CA ASP A 84 2.72 3.21 -3.38
C ASP A 84 1.48 2.59 -4.00
N VAL A 85 1.12 3.05 -5.20
CA VAL A 85 -0.10 2.65 -5.91
C VAL A 85 0.22 2.35 -7.37
N VAL A 86 -0.14 1.16 -7.80
CA VAL A 86 -0.17 0.74 -9.20
C VAL A 86 -1.62 0.82 -9.69
N ASP A 87 -1.85 1.66 -10.71
CA ASP A 87 -3.14 1.78 -11.38
C ASP A 87 -3.30 0.67 -12.41
N ILE A 88 -4.15 -0.30 -12.08
CA ILE A 88 -4.44 -1.46 -12.94
C ILE A 88 -5.29 -1.02 -14.13
N GLU A 89 -6.20 -0.07 -13.93
CA GLU A 89 -7.09 0.42 -14.97
C GLU A 89 -6.32 1.11 -16.08
N ALA A 90 -5.29 1.91 -15.73
CA ALA A 90 -4.39 2.54 -16.68
C ALA A 90 -3.66 1.54 -17.60
N ALA A 91 -3.43 0.31 -17.14
CA ALA A 91 -2.82 -0.76 -17.92
C ALA A 91 -3.84 -1.65 -18.68
N THR A 92 -5.12 -1.27 -18.70
CA THR A 92 -6.20 -2.10 -19.28
C THR A 92 -7.05 -1.34 -20.28
N ARG A 93 -7.59 -2.06 -21.26
CA ARG A 93 -8.36 -1.44 -22.37
C ARG A 93 -9.86 -1.32 -22.10
N ASN A 94 -10.40 -2.16 -21.21
CA ASN A 94 -11.82 -2.22 -20.91
C ASN A 94 -12.08 -3.03 -19.62
N LYS A 95 -13.33 -3.04 -19.14
CA LYS A 95 -13.72 -3.73 -17.90
C LYS A 95 -13.43 -5.23 -17.89
N SER A 96 -13.50 -5.91 -19.04
CA SER A 96 -13.18 -7.34 -19.12
C SER A 96 -11.67 -7.58 -19.00
N ASP A 97 -10.88 -6.69 -19.59
CA ASP A 97 -9.42 -6.67 -19.49
C ASP A 97 -8.96 -6.42 -18.04
N LEU A 98 -9.55 -5.40 -17.41
CA LEU A 98 -9.35 -5.08 -16.00
C LEU A 98 -9.66 -6.26 -15.08
N ARG A 99 -10.81 -6.91 -15.25
CA ARG A 99 -11.15 -8.11 -14.48
C ARG A 99 -10.12 -9.22 -14.66
N ARG A 100 -9.64 -9.44 -15.89
CA ARG A 100 -8.63 -10.46 -16.18
C ARG A 100 -7.29 -10.12 -15.52
N GLN A 101 -6.82 -8.89 -15.64
CA GLN A 101 -5.55 -8.46 -15.05
C GLN A 101 -5.58 -8.45 -13.52
N LYS A 102 -6.67 -7.97 -12.92
CA LYS A 102 -6.92 -8.12 -11.47
C LYS A 102 -6.87 -9.58 -11.04
N GLY A 103 -7.53 -10.47 -11.80
CA GLY A 103 -7.50 -11.91 -11.52
C GLY A 103 -6.08 -12.49 -11.56
N ARG A 104 -5.22 -12.03 -12.48
CA ARG A 104 -3.81 -12.45 -12.53
C ARG A 104 -3.00 -11.91 -11.34
N LEU A 105 -3.19 -10.66 -10.96
CA LEU A 105 -2.50 -10.06 -9.81
C LEU A 105 -2.90 -10.71 -8.48
N ILE A 106 -4.17 -11.07 -8.33
CA ILE A 106 -4.68 -11.79 -7.16
C ILE A 106 -4.19 -13.24 -7.19
N GLY A 107 -4.28 -13.91 -8.34
CA GLY A 107 -3.99 -15.33 -8.48
C GLY A 107 -5.13 -16.21 -7.97
N GLU A 108 -5.01 -17.52 -8.17
CA GLU A 108 -5.93 -18.50 -7.60
C GLU A 108 -5.91 -18.41 -6.08
N ASP A 109 -7.09 -18.28 -5.46
CA ASP A 109 -7.29 -18.09 -4.02
C ASP A 109 -6.45 -16.96 -3.38
N GLY A 110 -6.01 -15.97 -4.17
CA GLY A 110 -5.17 -14.88 -3.66
C GLY A 110 -3.67 -15.17 -3.62
N ARG A 111 -3.24 -16.35 -4.09
CA ARG A 111 -1.87 -16.85 -3.94
C ARG A 111 -0.79 -15.92 -4.52
N THR A 112 -1.05 -15.28 -5.66
CA THR A 112 -0.05 -14.40 -6.31
C THR A 112 0.21 -13.15 -5.47
N ARG A 113 -0.85 -12.50 -4.99
CA ARG A 113 -0.75 -11.35 -4.08
C ARG A 113 -0.07 -11.74 -2.77
N GLU A 114 -0.40 -12.90 -2.21
CA GLU A 114 0.24 -13.41 -0.98
C GLU A 114 1.74 -13.65 -1.18
N LEU A 115 2.14 -14.26 -2.29
CA LEU A 115 3.56 -14.44 -2.61
C LEU A 115 4.29 -13.11 -2.79
N MET A 116 3.67 -12.11 -3.43
CA MET A 116 4.24 -10.76 -3.50
C MET A 116 4.50 -10.21 -2.09
N ALA A 117 3.54 -10.31 -1.18
CA ALA A 117 3.68 -9.83 0.19
C ALA A 117 4.74 -10.62 0.98
N GLU A 118 4.70 -11.95 0.94
CA GLU A 118 5.61 -12.82 1.69
C GLU A 118 7.06 -12.67 1.23
N LEU A 119 7.31 -12.69 -0.08
CA LEU A 119 8.68 -12.67 -0.62
C LEU A 119 9.30 -11.27 -0.59
N SER A 120 8.50 -10.20 -0.71
CA SER A 120 9.02 -8.84 -0.56
C SER A 120 9.11 -8.38 0.90
N GLY A 121 8.27 -8.93 1.78
CA GLY A 121 8.05 -8.42 3.12
C GLY A 121 7.28 -7.09 3.18
N ALA A 122 6.64 -6.68 2.08
CA ALA A 122 5.72 -5.55 2.04
C ALA A 122 4.26 -5.98 2.29
N ASP A 123 3.44 -5.05 2.76
CA ASP A 123 1.99 -5.23 2.80
C ASP A 123 1.39 -4.91 1.41
N VAL A 124 0.60 -5.83 0.86
CA VAL A 124 0.05 -5.72 -0.51
C VAL A 124 -1.46 -5.93 -0.53
N VAL A 125 -2.19 -4.95 -1.04
CA VAL A 125 -3.65 -4.94 -1.15
C VAL A 125 -4.08 -4.69 -2.59
N VAL A 126 -5.08 -5.44 -3.06
CA VAL A 126 -5.75 -5.17 -4.33
C VAL A 126 -7.18 -4.75 -4.03
N TYR A 127 -7.52 -3.51 -4.37
CA TYR A 127 -8.83 -2.93 -4.09
C TYR A 127 -9.27 -2.02 -5.24
N GLY A 128 -10.55 -2.10 -5.61
CA GLY A 128 -11.08 -1.31 -6.74
C GLY A 128 -10.30 -1.57 -8.03
N THR A 129 -9.66 -0.53 -8.56
CA THR A 129 -8.83 -0.59 -9.78
C THR A 129 -7.33 -0.48 -9.50
N THR A 130 -6.91 -0.66 -8.24
CA THR A 130 -5.54 -0.43 -7.82
C THR A 130 -4.95 -1.62 -7.09
N LEU A 131 -3.64 -1.82 -7.25
CA LEU A 131 -2.79 -2.57 -6.34
C LEU A 131 -2.01 -1.55 -5.52
N SER A 132 -2.00 -1.70 -4.21
CA SER A 132 -1.35 -0.75 -3.30
C SER A 132 -0.40 -1.48 -2.36
N ILE A 133 0.70 -0.80 -2.03
CA ILE A 133 1.88 -1.39 -1.40
C ILE A 133 2.30 -0.49 -0.24
N ILE A 134 2.61 -1.09 0.92
CA ILE A 134 3.30 -0.42 2.03
C ILE A 134 4.56 -1.20 2.35
N GLY A 135 5.71 -0.54 2.35
CA GLY A 135 6.99 -1.15 2.68
C GLY A 135 8.18 -0.20 2.52
N LYS A 136 9.37 -0.72 2.78
CA LYS A 136 10.65 -0.04 2.50
C LYS A 136 10.92 0.01 0.99
N PRO A 137 11.83 0.90 0.51
CA PRO A 137 12.03 1.14 -0.91
C PRO A 137 12.26 -0.11 -1.76
N GLU A 138 13.14 -1.02 -1.31
CA GLU A 138 13.43 -2.27 -2.03
C GLU A 138 12.23 -3.22 -2.09
N GLN A 139 11.41 -3.23 -1.03
CA GLN A 139 10.23 -4.09 -0.93
C GLN A 139 9.13 -3.58 -1.87
N VAL A 140 8.91 -2.25 -1.88
CA VAL A 140 7.97 -1.58 -2.79
C VAL A 140 8.37 -1.81 -4.24
N ASP A 141 9.66 -1.63 -4.57
CA ASP A 141 10.16 -1.84 -5.93
C ASP A 141 9.97 -3.29 -6.41
N ALA A 142 10.22 -4.26 -5.54
CA ALA A 142 10.01 -5.68 -5.85
C ALA A 142 8.54 -5.97 -6.18
N VAL A 143 7.59 -5.47 -5.38
CA VAL A 143 6.15 -5.69 -5.62
C VAL A 143 5.69 -4.94 -6.87
N ARG A 144 6.09 -3.68 -7.05
CA ARG A 144 5.77 -2.89 -8.24
C ARG A 144 6.24 -3.58 -9.51
N SER A 145 7.49 -4.01 -9.56
CA SER A 145 8.06 -4.73 -10.70
C SER A 145 7.30 -6.02 -11.00
N ALA A 146 6.98 -6.80 -9.96
CA ALA A 146 6.20 -8.03 -10.11
C ALA A 146 4.78 -7.77 -10.64
N ALA A 147 4.13 -6.69 -10.17
CA ALA A 147 2.83 -6.28 -10.65
C ALA A 147 2.89 -5.84 -12.13
N GLU A 148 3.86 -5.02 -12.50
CA GLU A 148 4.10 -4.58 -13.89
C GLU A 148 4.36 -5.77 -14.82
N MET A 149 5.19 -6.73 -14.42
CA MET A 149 5.40 -7.97 -15.17
C MET A 149 4.09 -8.73 -15.43
N ILE A 150 3.22 -8.86 -14.44
CA ILE A 150 1.91 -9.52 -14.60
C ILE A 150 1.03 -8.73 -15.59
N LEU A 151 0.99 -7.40 -15.46
CA LEU A 151 0.19 -6.52 -16.30
C LEU A 151 0.65 -6.57 -17.76
N ASP A 152 1.97 -6.65 -17.99
CA ASP A 152 2.60 -6.81 -19.30
C ASP A 152 2.47 -8.24 -19.86
N GLY A 153 1.83 -9.14 -19.12
CA GLY A 153 1.44 -10.47 -19.58
C GLY A 153 2.45 -11.57 -19.27
N ALA A 154 3.51 -11.29 -18.49
CA ALA A 154 4.48 -12.30 -18.08
C ALA A 154 3.78 -13.49 -17.37
N PRO A 155 4.20 -14.75 -17.63
CA PRO A 155 3.67 -15.90 -16.91
C PRO A 155 3.95 -15.81 -15.41
N HIS A 156 3.01 -16.26 -14.58
CA HIS A 156 3.17 -16.28 -13.12
C HIS A 156 4.46 -16.93 -12.64
N GLY A 157 4.87 -18.06 -13.25
CA GLY A 157 6.12 -18.72 -12.91
C GLY A 157 7.36 -17.82 -13.05
N ALA A 158 7.42 -16.98 -14.08
CA ALA A 158 8.51 -16.02 -14.26
C ALA A 158 8.50 -14.93 -13.19
N VAL A 159 7.31 -14.49 -12.77
CA VAL A 159 7.13 -13.50 -11.70
C VAL A 159 7.52 -14.08 -10.34
N TYR A 160 7.19 -15.36 -10.08
CA TYR A 160 7.60 -16.05 -8.86
C TYR A 160 9.12 -16.20 -8.78
N SER A 161 9.78 -16.65 -9.84
CA SER A 161 11.25 -16.71 -9.88
C SER A 161 11.90 -15.33 -9.71
N PHE A 162 11.29 -14.27 -10.25
CA PHE A 162 11.74 -12.90 -10.00
C PHE A 162 11.64 -12.53 -8.52
N LEU A 163 10.48 -12.76 -7.88
CA LEU A 163 10.26 -12.45 -6.46
C LEU A 163 11.21 -13.23 -5.55
N GLU A 164 11.42 -14.53 -5.83
CA GLU A 164 12.37 -15.37 -5.08
C GLU A 164 13.80 -14.84 -5.18
N ARG A 165 14.23 -14.40 -6.37
CA ARG A 165 15.56 -13.79 -6.55
C ARG A 165 15.68 -12.49 -5.75
N ARG A 166 14.70 -11.58 -5.85
CA ARG A 166 14.70 -10.32 -5.09
C ARG A 166 14.69 -10.58 -3.58
N HIS A 167 13.95 -11.58 -3.12
CA HIS A 167 13.93 -12.01 -1.72
C HIS A 167 15.33 -12.42 -1.22
N ASN A 168 16.06 -13.21 -2.01
CA ASN A 168 17.40 -13.65 -1.67
C ASN A 168 18.40 -12.48 -1.64
N GLU A 169 18.30 -11.56 -2.61
CA GLU A 169 19.12 -10.33 -2.65
C GLU A 169 18.91 -9.47 -1.38
N MET A 170 17.64 -9.22 -1.01
CA MET A 170 17.30 -8.43 0.19
C MET A 170 17.82 -9.10 1.48
N LYS A 171 17.71 -10.43 1.59
CA LYS A 171 18.27 -11.19 2.72
C LYS A 171 19.79 -11.10 2.78
N SER A 172 20.49 -11.30 1.67
CA SER A 172 21.95 -11.24 1.62
C SER A 172 22.47 -9.87 2.03
N ASN A 173 21.88 -8.79 1.50
CA ASN A 173 22.26 -7.42 1.86
C ASN A 173 22.08 -7.17 3.36
N SER A 174 20.95 -7.63 3.93
CA SER A 174 20.71 -7.47 5.37
C SER A 174 21.79 -8.15 6.23
N ILE A 175 22.29 -9.33 5.83
CA ILE A 175 23.32 -10.08 6.55
C ILE A 175 24.68 -9.37 6.45
N GLU A 176 25.05 -8.87 5.27
CA GLU A 176 26.31 -8.14 5.09
C GLU A 176 26.35 -6.87 5.97
N TYR A 177 25.29 -6.08 6.02
CA TYR A 177 25.25 -4.88 6.88
C TYR A 177 25.50 -5.20 8.36
N HIS A 178 24.97 -6.31 8.88
CA HIS A 178 25.16 -6.71 10.27
C HIS A 178 26.59 -7.21 10.57
N GLN A 179 27.36 -7.64 9.57
CA GLN A 179 28.76 -8.07 9.76
C GLN A 179 29.74 -6.90 9.88
N PHE A 180 29.37 -5.70 9.42
CA PHE A 180 30.24 -4.52 9.44
C PHE A 180 29.93 -3.52 10.57
N THR A 181 28.89 -3.77 11.39
CA THR A 181 28.53 -2.91 12.52
C THR A 181 29.06 -3.41 13.88
N GLY A 182 29.96 -4.40 13.87
CA GLY A 182 30.60 -4.98 15.07
C GLY A 182 31.91 -4.31 15.46
#